data_AF-A0A1B1ALT8-F1
#
_entry.id   AF-A0A1B1ALT8-F1
#
_cell.length_a   1.000
_cell.length_b   1.000
_cell.length_c   1.000
_cell.angle_alpha   90.00
_cell.angle_beta   90.00
_cell.angle_gamma   90.00
#
_symmetry.space_group_name_H-M   'P 1'
#
loop_
_entity.id
_entity.type
_entity.pdbx_description
1 polymer ?
#
loop_
_entity_poly.entity_id
_entity_poly.type
_entity_poly.pdbx_seq_one_letter_code
_entity_poly.pdbx_strand_id
1 'polypeptide(L)'
;MRKLLVGIVCAAAMAVPSVSSAQQQEGWSYAYTDGVATATQRDNRGRVTATLTCRPPTGDIVVTDYTLARNARNARTAAVRIGVMSVNVPMTLEGRGRNRTVVINLPQRPPILAAVQPNDRLSVTVNNQTVTYLEGGPARMREVAYGCWGS
;
A
#
# COMPACT_ATOMS: atom_id res chain seq x y z
N MET A 1 -4.55 60.93 -32.86
CA MET A 1 -3.70 59.73 -33.10
C MET A 1 -4.21 58.61 -32.21
N ARG A 2 -4.76 57.53 -32.82
CA ARG A 2 -5.22 56.29 -32.16
C ARG A 2 -4.02 55.36 -31.93
N LYS A 3 -3.80 54.84 -30.72
CA LYS A 3 -3.14 53.54 -30.40
C LYS A 3 -3.58 53.09 -28.99
N LEU A 4 -4.61 52.25 -28.90
CA LEU A 4 -4.58 50.79 -28.62
C LEU A 4 -4.14 50.42 -27.18
N LEU A 5 -5.16 50.09 -26.38
CA LEU A 5 -5.06 49.42 -25.08
C LEU A 5 -4.63 47.95 -25.30
N VAL A 6 -3.53 47.53 -24.68
CA VAL A 6 -3.10 46.12 -24.62
C VAL A 6 -3.40 45.60 -23.22
N GLY A 7 -4.41 44.74 -23.12
CA GLY A 7 -4.72 43.99 -21.91
C GLY A 7 -3.74 42.84 -21.73
N ILE A 8 -2.99 42.85 -20.64
CA ILE A 8 -2.14 41.73 -20.22
C ILE A 8 -3.02 40.80 -19.38
N VAL A 9 -3.44 39.69 -19.97
CA VAL A 9 -4.06 38.57 -19.26
C VAL A 9 -2.95 37.80 -18.56
N CYS A 10 -2.89 37.89 -17.23
CA CYS A 10 -2.07 36.99 -16.41
C CYS A 10 -2.59 35.56 -16.58
N ALA A 11 -1.89 34.77 -17.40
CA ALA A 11 -2.03 33.32 -17.40
C ALA A 11 -1.45 32.78 -16.09
N ALA A 12 -2.32 32.42 -15.14
CA ALA A 12 -1.92 31.64 -13.98
C ALA A 12 -1.48 30.26 -14.47
N ALA A 13 -0.17 30.08 -14.63
CA ALA A 13 0.45 28.78 -14.78
C ALA A 13 0.26 28.03 -13.45
N MET A 14 -0.82 27.25 -13.33
CA MET A 14 -0.93 26.27 -12.27
C MET A 14 0.14 25.20 -12.53
N ALA A 15 1.22 25.26 -11.76
CA ALA A 15 2.20 24.20 -11.65
C ALA A 15 1.49 22.96 -11.12
N VAL A 16 1.08 22.08 -12.01
CA VAL A 16 0.64 20.73 -11.65
C VAL A 16 1.92 19.99 -11.22
N PRO A 17 2.05 19.51 -9.98
CA PRO A 17 3.15 18.63 -9.65
C PRO A 17 3.04 17.42 -10.57
N SER A 18 4.05 17.26 -11.42
CA SER A 18 4.26 16.10 -12.27
C SER A 18 4.41 14.88 -11.37
N VAL A 19 3.30 14.27 -11.00
CA VAL A 19 3.26 12.91 -10.49
C VAL A 19 3.77 12.03 -11.63
N SER A 20 5.01 11.57 -11.51
CA SER A 20 5.52 10.46 -12.31
C SER A 20 4.46 9.37 -12.30
N SER A 21 4.08 8.88 -13.48
CA SER A 21 3.09 7.84 -13.67
C SER A 21 3.59 6.51 -13.10
N ALA A 22 3.54 6.38 -11.77
CA ALA A 22 3.49 5.08 -11.13
C ALA A 22 2.24 4.40 -11.70
N GLN A 23 2.44 3.34 -12.50
CA GLN A 23 1.38 2.61 -13.22
C GLN A 23 0.16 2.47 -12.29
N GLN A 24 -0.88 3.27 -12.49
CA GLN A 24 -2.05 3.31 -11.61
C GLN A 24 -2.88 2.06 -11.91
N GLN A 25 -2.67 1.01 -11.14
CA GLN A 25 -3.53 -0.16 -11.16
C GLN A 25 -4.75 0.15 -10.29
N GLU A 26 -5.95 -0.18 -10.79
CA GLU A 26 -7.22 0.25 -10.19
C GLU A 26 -7.27 -0.05 -8.69
N GLY A 27 -7.54 0.99 -7.88
CA GLY A 27 -7.60 0.90 -6.43
C GLY A 27 -6.26 1.00 -5.68
N TRP A 28 -5.10 1.04 -6.37
CA TRP A 28 -3.78 1.14 -5.74
C TRP A 28 -2.96 2.34 -6.21
N SER A 29 -2.50 3.16 -5.27
CA SER A 29 -1.49 4.21 -5.51
C SER A 29 -0.13 3.80 -4.95
N TYR A 30 0.94 4.05 -5.68
CA TYR A 30 2.32 3.82 -5.24
C TYR A 30 3.07 5.14 -5.08
N ALA A 31 3.92 5.23 -4.05
CA ALA A 31 4.81 6.35 -3.79
C ALA A 31 6.14 5.85 -3.23
N TYR A 32 7.23 6.51 -3.62
CA TYR A 32 8.55 6.34 -3.02
C TYR A 32 9.02 7.70 -2.52
N THR A 33 9.12 7.86 -1.21
CA THR A 33 9.46 9.15 -0.58
C THR A 33 10.42 8.90 0.58
N ASP A 34 11.51 9.67 0.65
CA ASP A 34 12.51 9.58 1.71
C ASP A 34 13.02 8.16 1.99
N GLY A 35 13.25 7.38 0.93
CA GLY A 35 13.72 6.00 1.03
C GLY A 35 12.66 4.98 1.44
N VAL A 36 11.38 5.36 1.50
CA VAL A 36 10.27 4.47 1.88
C VAL A 36 9.40 4.19 0.67
N ALA A 37 9.32 2.92 0.28
CA ALA A 37 8.36 2.46 -0.72
C ALA A 37 7.01 2.20 -0.05
N THR A 38 5.95 2.80 -0.58
CA THR A 38 4.59 2.68 -0.04
C THR A 38 3.57 2.43 -1.16
N ALA A 39 2.80 1.37 -1.04
CA ALA A 39 1.59 1.15 -1.83
C ALA A 39 0.35 1.28 -0.95
N THR A 40 -0.65 2.05 -1.40
CA THR A 40 -1.89 2.32 -0.66
C THR A 40 -3.08 1.84 -1.45
N GLN A 41 -3.89 0.97 -0.85
CA GLN A 41 -5.16 0.53 -1.39
C GLN A 41 -6.28 1.46 -0.92
N ARG A 42 -7.13 1.90 -1.86
CA ARG A 42 -8.37 2.62 -1.57
C ARG A 42 -9.58 1.86 -2.10
N ASP A 43 -10.69 1.91 -1.36
CA ASP A 43 -11.98 1.41 -1.85
C ASP A 43 -12.63 2.40 -2.83
N ASN A 44 -13.78 2.01 -3.40
CA ASN A 44 -14.55 2.83 -4.35
C ASN A 44 -15.09 4.15 -3.74
N ARG A 45 -14.96 4.33 -2.42
CA ARG A 45 -15.33 5.55 -1.70
C ARG A 45 -14.11 6.40 -1.33
N GLY A 46 -12.93 6.04 -1.83
CA GLY A 46 -11.67 6.73 -1.57
C GLY A 46 -11.06 6.45 -0.18
N ARG A 47 -11.62 5.51 0.60
CA ARG A 47 -11.12 5.20 1.94
C ARG A 47 -9.92 4.26 1.85
N VAL A 48 -8.86 4.56 2.60
CA VAL A 48 -7.70 3.68 2.70
C VAL A 48 -8.11 2.40 3.44
N THR A 49 -7.87 1.26 2.81
CA THR A 49 -8.24 -0.07 3.33
C THR A 49 -7.01 -0.90 3.71
N ALA A 50 -5.90 -0.72 2.99
CA ALA A 50 -4.63 -1.33 3.31
C ALA A 50 -3.46 -0.43 2.86
N THR A 51 -2.33 -0.55 3.54
CA THR A 51 -1.04 -0.03 3.07
C THR A 51 0.01 -1.13 3.14
N LEU A 52 0.89 -1.14 2.13
CA LEU A 52 2.08 -1.97 2.07
C LEU A 52 3.26 -1.00 2.12
N THR A 53 4.17 -1.18 3.07
CA THR A 53 5.35 -0.32 3.19
C THR A 53 6.60 -1.15 3.35
N CYS A 54 7.72 -0.62 2.88
CA CYS A 54 9.04 -1.16 3.20
C CYS A 54 10.03 0.00 3.33
N ARG A 55 10.83 -0.05 4.39
CA ARG A 55 11.81 0.96 4.74
C ARG A 55 13.17 0.29 5.02
N PRO A 56 14.27 0.74 4.39
CA PRO A 56 15.63 0.41 4.81
C PRO A 56 15.95 0.97 6.21
N PRO A 57 16.82 0.32 7.02
CA PRO A 57 17.71 -0.78 6.65
C PRO A 57 17.16 -2.19 6.94
N THR A 58 16.06 -2.31 7.71
CA THR A 58 15.52 -3.63 8.09
C THR A 58 14.98 -4.38 6.89
N GLY A 59 14.35 -3.65 5.95
CA GLY A 59 13.81 -4.26 4.74
C GLY A 59 12.59 -5.14 4.99
N ASP A 60 11.95 -5.02 6.15
CA ASP A 60 10.71 -5.73 6.43
C ASP A 60 9.56 -5.09 5.66
N ILE A 61 8.69 -5.94 5.11
CA ILE A 61 7.46 -5.47 4.47
C ILE A 61 6.39 -5.39 5.55
N VAL A 62 5.89 -4.20 5.79
CA VAL A 62 4.80 -3.96 6.73
C VAL A 62 3.49 -3.89 5.98
N VAL A 63 2.58 -4.81 6.30
CA VAL A 63 1.19 -4.78 5.84
C VAL A 63 0.35 -4.16 6.95
N THR A 64 -0.28 -3.02 6.66
CA THR A 64 -1.25 -2.40 7.57
C THR A 64 -2.65 -2.56 7.00
N ASP A 65 -3.55 -3.18 7.74
CA ASP A 65 -4.95 -3.35 7.39
C ASP A 65 -5.85 -2.49 8.29
N TYR A 66 -6.67 -1.65 7.65
CA TYR A 66 -7.56 -0.70 8.33
C TYR A 66 -8.97 -1.26 8.57
N THR A 67 -9.24 -2.47 8.11
CA THR A 67 -10.58 -3.08 8.10
C THR A 67 -10.70 -4.23 9.10
N LEU A 68 -9.60 -4.92 9.40
CA LEU A 68 -9.57 -6.11 10.25
C LEU A 68 -9.53 -5.84 11.75
N ALA A 69 -9.33 -4.60 12.19
CA ALA A 69 -9.02 -4.29 13.59
C ALA A 69 -10.10 -4.73 14.60
N ARG A 70 -11.37 -4.78 14.18
CA ARG A 70 -12.47 -5.27 15.04
C ARG A 70 -12.35 -6.77 15.32
N ASN A 71 -11.96 -7.54 14.29
CA ASN A 71 -11.87 -9.00 14.36
C ASN A 71 -10.54 -9.47 14.94
N ALA A 72 -9.50 -8.65 14.84
CA ALA A 72 -8.17 -8.96 15.34
C ALA A 72 -8.00 -8.82 16.87
N ARG A 73 -9.07 -8.53 17.63
CA ARG A 73 -8.98 -8.45 19.10
C ARG A 73 -8.42 -9.75 19.65
N ASN A 74 -7.40 -9.65 20.52
CA ASN A 74 -6.66 -10.77 21.12
C ASN A 74 -5.91 -11.68 20.14
N ALA A 75 -5.93 -11.40 18.83
CA ALA A 75 -5.07 -12.10 17.90
C ALA A 75 -3.61 -11.70 18.15
N ARG A 76 -2.71 -12.66 18.01
CA ARG A 76 -1.25 -12.44 18.07
C ARG A 76 -0.56 -12.74 16.75
N THR A 77 -1.25 -13.43 15.85
CA THR A 77 -0.74 -13.91 14.57
C THR A 77 -1.75 -13.62 13.46
N ALA A 78 -1.24 -13.37 12.27
CA ALA A 78 -2.01 -13.26 11.05
C ALA A 78 -1.46 -14.23 10.01
N ALA A 79 -2.34 -14.79 9.19
CA ALA A 79 -1.94 -15.54 8.00
C ALA A 79 -1.94 -14.58 6.81
N VAL A 80 -0.77 -14.32 6.23
CA VAL A 80 -0.65 -13.58 4.97
C VAL A 80 -0.55 -14.59 3.84
N ARG A 81 -1.38 -14.44 2.82
CA ARG A 81 -1.49 -15.39 1.71
C ARG A 81 -1.39 -14.69 0.36
N ILE A 82 -0.58 -15.26 -0.53
CA ILE A 82 -0.50 -14.88 -1.94
C ILE A 82 -0.66 -16.16 -2.76
N GLY A 83 -1.70 -16.21 -3.61
CA GLY A 83 -1.98 -17.38 -4.43
C GLY A 83 -2.19 -18.64 -3.58
N VAL A 84 -1.31 -19.63 -3.75
CA VAL A 84 -1.31 -20.89 -2.98
C VAL A 84 -0.42 -20.84 -1.72
N MET A 85 0.46 -19.85 -1.59
CA MET A 85 1.39 -19.75 -0.47
C MET A 85 0.80 -18.95 0.67
N SER A 86 1.03 -19.40 1.90
CA SER A 86 0.66 -18.65 3.11
C SER A 86 1.75 -18.73 4.15
N VAL A 87 1.95 -17.64 4.88
CA VAL A 87 2.85 -17.55 6.03
C VAL A 87 2.09 -17.03 7.23
N ASN A 88 2.28 -17.69 8.37
CA ASN A 88 1.77 -17.22 9.65
C ASN A 88 2.86 -16.39 10.33
N VAL A 89 2.55 -15.12 10.59
CA VAL A 89 3.49 -14.16 11.16
C VAL A 89 2.85 -13.43 12.34
N PRO A 90 3.64 -12.95 13.31
CA PRO A 90 3.13 -12.09 14.37
C PRO A 90 2.42 -10.86 13.80
N MET A 91 1.35 -10.44 14.47
CA MET A 91 0.66 -9.19 14.18
C MET A 91 0.48 -8.36 15.44
N THR A 92 0.41 -7.05 15.28
CA THR A 92 0.09 -6.09 16.34
C THR A 92 -1.17 -5.32 15.99
N LEU A 93 -1.89 -4.88 17.03
CA LEU A 93 -3.02 -3.97 16.88
C LEU A 93 -2.59 -2.59 17.35
N GLU A 94 -2.35 -1.69 16.40
CA GLU A 94 -1.91 -0.32 16.68
C GLU A 94 -3.09 0.65 16.72
N GLY A 95 -2.86 1.86 17.24
CA GLY A 95 -3.88 2.90 17.37
C GLY A 95 -4.82 2.74 18.57
N ARG A 96 -5.90 3.54 18.60
CA ARG A 96 -6.88 3.57 19.70
C ARG A 96 -8.32 3.62 19.20
N GLY A 97 -9.22 3.00 19.96
CA GLY A 97 -10.67 3.06 19.73
C GLY A 97 -11.08 2.56 18.34
N ARG A 98 -11.67 3.46 17.54
CA ARG A 98 -12.12 3.18 16.16
C ARG A 98 -11.01 3.29 15.11
N ASN A 99 -9.87 3.89 15.46
CA ASN A 99 -8.72 4.07 14.58
C ASN A 99 -7.66 2.98 14.82
N ARG A 100 -8.09 1.79 15.28
CA ARG A 100 -7.18 0.66 15.42
C ARG A 100 -6.91 0.05 14.05
N THR A 101 -5.70 -0.44 13.85
CA THR A 101 -5.27 -1.10 12.61
C THR A 101 -4.52 -2.37 12.95
N VAL A 102 -4.59 -3.35 12.05
CA VAL A 102 -3.74 -4.54 12.13
C VAL A 102 -2.44 -4.20 11.42
N VAL A 103 -1.31 -4.41 12.09
CA VAL A 103 0.03 -4.22 11.53
C VAL A 103 0.75 -5.55 11.55
N ILE A 104 1.28 -5.95 10.40
CA ILE A 104 1.93 -7.24 10.19
C ILE A 104 3.29 -6.98 9.57
N ASN A 105 4.34 -7.42 10.25
CA ASN A 105 5.70 -7.36 9.74
C ASN A 105 6.03 -8.71 9.09
N LEU A 106 6.13 -8.70 7.77
CA LEU A 106 6.66 -9.85 7.03
C LEU A 106 8.18 -9.83 7.12
N PRO A 107 8.82 -11.00 7.31
CA PRO A 107 10.28 -11.09 7.34
C PRO A 107 10.88 -10.61 6.01
N GLN A 108 12.10 -10.07 6.07
CA GLN A 108 12.88 -9.70 4.89
C GLN A 108 12.90 -10.83 3.85
N ARG A 109 12.56 -10.51 2.60
CA ARG A 109 12.42 -11.48 1.49
C ARG A 109 11.53 -12.67 1.84
N PRO A 110 10.25 -12.42 2.18
CA PRO A 110 9.38 -13.50 2.59
C PRO A 110 9.18 -14.44 1.39
N PRO A 111 9.29 -15.77 1.57
CA PRO A 111 9.21 -16.74 0.47
C PRO A 111 7.98 -16.58 -0.42
N ILE A 112 6.90 -16.02 0.12
CA ILE A 112 5.65 -15.73 -0.59
C ILE A 112 5.85 -14.81 -1.81
N LEU A 113 6.91 -14.01 -1.87
CA LEU A 113 7.16 -13.13 -3.01
C LEU A 113 7.75 -13.84 -4.22
N ALA A 114 8.46 -14.96 -4.01
CA ALA A 114 9.07 -15.72 -5.09
C ALA A 114 8.03 -16.44 -5.98
N ALA A 115 6.84 -16.69 -5.43
CA ALA A 115 5.76 -17.39 -6.12
C ALA A 115 4.66 -16.46 -6.66
N VAL A 116 4.85 -15.13 -6.61
CA VAL A 116 3.82 -14.17 -7.05
C VAL A 116 3.58 -14.32 -8.55
N GLN A 117 2.37 -14.77 -8.92
CA GLN A 117 1.88 -14.78 -10.28
C GLN A 117 1.05 -13.53 -10.58
N PRO A 118 0.91 -13.11 -11.87
CA PRO A 118 0.15 -11.91 -12.23
C PRO A 118 -1.31 -11.90 -11.77
N ASN A 119 -1.94 -13.08 -11.72
CA ASN A 119 -3.36 -13.23 -11.38
C ASN A 119 -3.58 -13.59 -9.90
N ASP A 120 -2.53 -13.65 -9.10
CA ASP A 120 -2.65 -13.97 -7.68
C ASP A 120 -3.39 -12.86 -6.92
N ARG A 121 -4.00 -13.26 -5.80
CA ARG A 121 -4.61 -12.34 -4.85
C ARG A 121 -3.81 -12.35 -3.55
N LEU A 122 -3.59 -11.15 -3.01
CA LEU A 122 -3.06 -10.97 -1.66
C LEU A 122 -4.25 -10.96 -0.69
N SER A 123 -4.15 -11.74 0.38
CA SER A 123 -5.16 -11.77 1.44
C SER A 123 -4.50 -11.89 2.80
N VAL A 124 -5.18 -11.36 3.80
CA VAL A 124 -4.79 -11.42 5.20
C VAL A 124 -5.93 -12.06 5.98
N THR A 125 -5.61 -13.07 6.77
CA THR A 125 -6.56 -13.73 7.66
C THR A 125 -6.17 -13.53 9.11
N VAL A 126 -7.10 -13.04 9.92
CA VAL A 126 -6.95 -12.87 11.37
C VAL A 126 -8.21 -13.35 12.06
N ASN A 127 -8.09 -14.23 13.06
CA ASN A 127 -9.24 -14.79 13.80
C ASN A 127 -10.35 -15.32 12.87
N ASN A 128 -9.99 -16.11 11.85
CA ASN A 128 -10.89 -16.64 10.82
C ASN A 128 -11.59 -15.59 9.94
N GLN A 129 -11.28 -14.30 10.09
CA GLN A 129 -11.70 -13.26 9.16
C GLN A 129 -10.65 -13.07 8.08
N THR A 130 -11.00 -13.35 6.83
CA THR A 130 -10.15 -13.08 5.68
C THR A 130 -10.56 -11.78 4.99
N VAL A 131 -9.58 -10.93 4.71
CA VAL A 131 -9.71 -9.80 3.79
C VAL A 131 -8.84 -10.07 2.58
N THR A 132 -9.46 -10.08 1.41
CA THR A 132 -8.77 -10.17 0.13
C THR A 132 -8.64 -8.77 -0.45
N TYR A 133 -7.42 -8.41 -0.81
CA TYR A 133 -7.10 -7.11 -1.36
C TYR A 133 -7.47 -7.02 -2.84
N LEU A 134 -7.57 -5.76 -3.31
CA LEU A 134 -7.86 -5.46 -4.70
C LEU A 134 -6.77 -6.01 -5.61
N GLU A 135 -7.12 -6.12 -6.89
CA GLU A 135 -6.21 -6.63 -7.90
C GLU A 135 -4.91 -5.82 -7.96
N GLY A 136 -3.81 -6.46 -8.32
CA GLY A 136 -2.49 -5.83 -8.28
C GLY A 136 -1.85 -5.82 -6.90
N GLY A 137 -2.52 -6.24 -5.82
CA GLY A 137 -1.93 -6.33 -4.48
C GLY A 137 -0.58 -7.06 -4.43
N PRO A 138 -0.43 -8.28 -5.01
CA PRO A 138 0.85 -8.96 -5.07
C PRO A 138 1.92 -8.24 -5.92
N ALA A 139 1.52 -7.59 -7.02
CA ALA A 139 2.43 -6.78 -7.82
C ALA A 139 2.94 -5.58 -7.02
N ARG A 140 2.07 -4.87 -6.30
CA ARG A 140 2.43 -3.77 -5.40
C ARG A 140 3.32 -4.19 -4.26
N MET A 141 3.07 -5.36 -3.66
CA MET A 141 3.94 -5.88 -2.62
C MET A 141 5.35 -6.12 -3.16
N ARG A 142 5.46 -6.61 -4.40
CA ARG A 142 6.74 -6.80 -5.10
C ARG A 142 7.43 -5.47 -5.41
N GLU A 143 6.70 -4.47 -5.89
CA GLU A 143 7.23 -3.12 -6.15
C GLU A 143 7.77 -2.48 -4.86
N VAL A 144 7.02 -2.56 -3.76
CA VAL A 144 7.43 -2.07 -2.44
C VAL A 144 8.68 -2.79 -1.96
N ALA A 145 8.74 -4.12 -2.14
CA ALA A 145 9.90 -4.91 -1.82
C ALA A 145 11.13 -4.50 -2.63
N TYR A 146 10.98 -4.32 -3.95
CA TYR A 146 12.08 -3.90 -4.82
C TYR A 146 12.58 -2.49 -4.54
N GLY A 147 11.69 -1.53 -4.28
CA GLY A 147 12.11 -0.17 -3.90
C GLY A 147 12.97 -0.15 -2.63
N CYS A 148 12.78 -1.13 -1.76
CA CYS A 148 13.40 -1.23 -0.46
C CYS A 148 14.68 -2.10 -0.43
N TRP A 149 14.76 -3.14 -1.27
CA TRP A 149 15.92 -4.06 -1.31
C TRP A 149 16.83 -3.85 -2.52
N GLY A 150 16.37 -3.12 -3.52
CA GLY A 150 17.10 -2.81 -4.75
C GLY A 150 17.73 -1.41 -4.76
N SER A 151 17.60 -0.64 -3.66
CA SER A 151 18.25 0.66 -3.47
C SER A 151 19.58 0.57 -2.75
#